data_AF-A0A8S9VUL8-F1
#
_entry.id   AF-A0A8S9VUL8-F1
#
_cell.length_a   1.000
_cell.length_b   1.000
_cell.length_c   1.000
_cell.angle_alpha   90.00
_cell.angle_beta   90.00
_cell.angle_gamma   90.00
#
_symmetry.space_group_name_H-M   'P 1'
#
loop_
_entity.id
_entity.type
_entity.pdbx_description
1 polymer ?
#
loop_
_entity_poly.entity_id
_entity_poly.type
_entity_poly.pdbx_seq_one_letter_code
_entity_poly.pdbx_strand_id
1 'polypeptide(L)'
;MVGFQPVHARCCSGCYELKILDLDTENIGKEKFGVVMLDGDKNAKEVLKWCDLALVTVTTVVNGTIEPILEMAEKKVVFYGISIAGVAQLFNFNRFCPRST
;
A
#
# COMPACT_ATOMS: atom_id res chain seq x y z
N MET A 1 2.06 1.92 -3.71
CA MET A 1 1.87 0.74 -2.85
C MET A 1 2.53 1.01 -1.51
N VAL A 2 1.79 0.86 -0.42
CA VAL A 2 2.29 1.00 0.95
C VAL A 2 2.48 -0.41 1.51
N GLY A 3 3.71 -0.72 1.93
CA GLY A 3 4.19 -2.06 2.27
C GLY A 3 4.59 -2.85 1.03
N PHE A 4 5.81 -3.37 0.99
CA PHE A 4 6.31 -4.13 -0.15
C PHE A 4 5.73 -5.55 -0.17
N GLN A 5 5.01 -5.87 -1.25
CA GLN A 5 4.62 -7.25 -1.57
C GLN A 5 5.17 -7.65 -2.95
N PRO A 6 6.13 -8.60 -3.04
CA PRO A 6 6.83 -8.91 -4.28
C PRO A 6 5.94 -9.37 -5.46
N VAL A 7 4.89 -10.15 -5.22
CA VAL A 7 3.96 -10.63 -6.26
C VAL A 7 3.12 -9.48 -6.81
N HIS A 8 2.53 -8.67 -5.92
CA HIS A 8 1.77 -7.49 -6.37
C HIS A 8 2.68 -6.48 -7.05
N ALA A 9 3.86 -6.21 -6.50
CA ALA A 9 4.82 -5.28 -7.08
C ALA A 9 5.21 -5.69 -8.50
N ARG A 10 5.52 -6.97 -8.73
CA ARG A 10 5.84 -7.50 -10.06
C ARG A 10 4.69 -7.34 -11.06
N CYS A 11 3.47 -7.69 -10.67
CA CYS A 11 2.32 -7.58 -11.57
C CYS A 11 1.95 -6.12 -11.86
N CYS A 12 1.97 -5.26 -10.83
CA CYS A 12 1.61 -3.86 -10.97
C CYS A 12 2.66 -3.07 -11.75
N SER A 13 3.97 -3.31 -11.55
CA SER A 13 5.02 -2.58 -12.26
C SER A 13 5.05 -2.87 -13.76
N GLY A 14 4.53 -4.03 -14.19
CA GLY A 14 4.39 -4.35 -15.61
C GLY A 14 3.19 -3.70 -16.30
N CYS A 15 2.21 -3.22 -15.54
CA CYS A 15 0.95 -2.69 -16.08
C CYS A 15 0.74 -1.19 -15.79
N TYR A 16 1.42 -0.65 -14.77
CA TYR A 16 1.17 0.69 -14.24
C TYR A 16 2.48 1.34 -13.77
N GLU A 17 2.50 2.67 -13.74
CA GLU A 17 3.56 3.42 -13.04
C GLU A 17 3.42 3.19 -11.53
N LEU A 18 4.43 2.58 -10.92
CA LEU A 18 4.37 2.11 -9.55
C LEU A 18 5.42 2.79 -8.68
N LYS A 19 4.98 3.38 -7.57
CA LYS A 19 5.84 3.77 -6.45
C LYS A 19 5.56 2.88 -5.24
N ILE A 20 6.60 2.44 -4.56
CA ILE A 20 6.51 1.55 -3.39
C ILE A 20 7.07 2.29 -2.18
N LEU A 21 6.30 2.34 -1.10
CA LEU A 21 6.68 2.87 0.20
C LEU A 21 6.86 1.71 1.17
N ASP A 22 7.99 1.66 1.86
CA ASP A 22 8.27 0.68 2.91
C ASP A 22 8.88 1.35 4.15
N LEU A 23 8.64 0.76 5.32
CA LEU A 23 9.22 1.21 6.60
C LEU A 23 10.46 0.41 6.98
N ASP A 24 10.69 -0.74 6.34
CA ASP A 24 11.89 -1.55 6.53
C ASP A 24 13.09 -0.88 5.85
N THR A 25 14.03 -0.40 6.67
CA THR A 25 15.25 0.27 6.23
C THR A 25 16.14 -0.61 5.37
N GLU A 26 16.02 -1.94 5.46
CA GLU A 26 16.72 -2.85 4.57
C GLU A 26 16.14 -2.85 3.16
N ASN A 27 14.87 -2.49 2.99
CA ASN A 27 14.22 -2.43 1.67
C ASN A 27 14.38 -1.06 1.02
N ILE A 28 14.41 0.02 1.80
CA ILE A 28 14.52 1.40 1.29
C ILE A 28 15.77 1.55 0.41
N GLY A 29 15.59 2.15 -0.77
CA GLY A 29 16.65 2.39 -1.75
C GLY A 29 17.01 1.18 -2.62
N LYS A 30 16.52 -0.03 -2.30
CA LYS A 30 16.68 -1.19 -3.18
C LYS A 30 15.71 -1.12 -4.35
N GLU A 31 16.16 -1.54 -5.53
CA GLU A 31 15.32 -1.70 -6.71
C GLU A 31 14.81 -3.13 -6.81
N LYS A 32 13.51 -3.30 -7.03
CA LYS A 32 12.88 -4.58 -7.38
C LYS A 32 11.87 -4.36 -8.50
N PHE A 33 11.94 -5.21 -9.52
CA PHE A 33 11.03 -5.14 -10.68
C PHE A 33 11.02 -3.77 -11.38
N GLY A 34 12.17 -3.09 -11.43
CA GLY A 34 12.32 -1.75 -12.03
C GLY A 34 11.76 -0.62 -11.17
N VAL A 35 11.42 -0.88 -9.90
CA VAL A 35 10.87 0.11 -8.99
C VAL A 35 11.76 0.23 -7.76
N VAL A 36 12.18 1.45 -7.46
CA VAL A 36 12.95 1.78 -6.25
C VAL A 36 11.99 1.91 -5.07
N MET A 37 12.33 1.24 -3.97
CA MET A 37 11.56 1.35 -2.72
C MET A 37 11.90 2.67 -2.00
N LEU A 38 10.87 3.44 -1.68
CA LEU A 38 10.94 4.74 -1.03
C LEU A 38 10.66 4.61 0.47
N ASP A 39 11.14 5.58 1.23
CA ASP A 39 10.95 5.67 2.68
C ASP A 39 9.50 6.05 3.00
N GLY A 40 8.79 5.16 3.70
CA GLY A 40 7.40 5.35 4.10
C GLY A 40 7.17 6.58 4.98
N ASP A 41 8.12 6.95 5.85
CA ASP A 41 7.96 8.09 6.76
C ASP A 41 8.24 9.41 6.04
N LYS A 42 9.21 9.43 5.13
CA LYS A 42 9.60 10.68 4.43
C LYS A 42 8.78 10.94 3.18
N ASN A 43 8.45 9.90 2.42
CA ASN A 43 7.90 10.05 1.07
C ASN A 43 6.38 9.83 1.00
N ALA A 44 5.72 9.35 2.07
CA ALA A 44 4.29 9.00 2.02
C ALA A 44 3.40 10.14 1.52
N LYS A 45 3.57 11.35 2.06
CA LYS A 45 2.71 12.49 1.70
C LYS A 45 2.79 12.86 0.22
N GLU A 46 3.98 12.85 -0.36
CA GLU A 46 4.19 13.18 -1.77
C GLU A 46 3.63 12.07 -2.68
N VAL A 47 3.96 10.81 -2.35
CA VAL A 47 3.56 9.65 -3.16
C VAL A 47 2.05 9.43 -3.12
N LEU A 48 1.41 9.61 -1.95
CA LEU A 48 -0.04 9.45 -1.81
C LEU A 48 -0.82 10.54 -2.57
N LYS A 49 -0.29 11.77 -2.63
CA LYS A 49 -0.88 12.84 -3.45
C LYS A 49 -0.71 12.61 -4.96
N TRP A 50 0.41 12.00 -5.35
CA TRP A 50 0.69 11.67 -6.74
C TRP A 50 -0.17 10.51 -7.25
N CYS A 51 -0.57 9.58 -6.38
CA CYS A 51 -1.22 8.34 -6.82
C CYS A 51 -2.72 8.50 -7.11
N ASP A 52 -3.18 7.86 -8.18
CA ASP A 52 -4.61 7.69 -8.46
C ASP A 52 -5.23 6.54 -7.65
N LEU A 53 -4.42 5.58 -7.20
CA LEU A 53 -4.84 4.44 -6.40
C LEU A 53 -3.74 4.01 -5.44
N ALA A 54 -4.05 3.98 -4.14
CA ALA A 54 -3.15 3.49 -3.11
C ALA A 54 -3.51 2.04 -2.74
N LEU A 55 -2.62 1.10 -3.08
CA LEU A 55 -2.64 -0.25 -2.54
C LEU A 55 -1.97 -0.26 -1.17
N VAL A 56 -2.72 -0.55 -0.10
CA VAL A 56 -2.25 -0.46 1.28
C VAL A 56 -2.36 -1.81 2.00
N THR A 57 -1.26 -2.26 2.60
CA THR A 57 -1.26 -3.47 3.45
C THR A 57 -2.03 -3.26 4.75
N VAL A 58 -2.71 -4.29 5.26
CA VAL A 58 -3.43 -4.25 6.54
C VAL A 58 -2.55 -4.01 7.77
N THR A 59 -1.22 -4.16 7.68
CA THR A 59 -0.34 -3.84 8.83
C THR A 59 -0.37 -2.35 9.19
N THR A 60 -0.80 -1.46 8.28
CA THR A 60 -1.02 -0.04 8.59
C THR A 60 -2.19 0.18 9.55
N VAL A 61 -3.15 -0.75 9.61
CA VAL A 61 -4.25 -0.75 10.59
C VAL A 61 -3.72 -1.04 11.98
N VAL A 62 -2.84 -2.05 12.10
CA VAL A 62 -2.27 -2.47 13.38
C VAL A 62 -1.28 -1.43 13.92
N ASN A 63 -0.56 -0.75 13.03
CA ASN A 63 0.42 0.26 13.39
C ASN A 63 -0.19 1.67 13.62
N GLY A 64 -1.52 1.83 13.54
CA GLY A 64 -2.19 3.11 13.75
C GLY A 64 -1.90 4.17 12.68
N THR A 65 -1.32 3.80 11.53
CA THR A 65 -0.98 4.72 10.44
C THR A 65 -2.06 4.79 9.35
N ILE A 66 -3.20 4.12 9.56
CA ILE A 66 -4.29 4.03 8.57
C ILE A 66 -5.00 5.38 8.33
N GLU A 67 -5.29 6.13 9.40
CA GLU A 67 -6.02 7.39 9.35
C GLU A 67 -5.29 8.46 8.53
N PRO A 68 -3.99 8.76 8.80
CA PRO A 68 -3.26 9.73 7.98
C PRO A 68 -3.13 9.28 6.52
N ILE A 69 -3.03 7.98 6.24
CA ILE A 69 -3.01 7.47 4.86
C ILE A 69 -4.36 7.71 4.16
N LEU A 70 -5.48 7.47 4.86
CA LEU A 70 -6.82 7.67 4.32
C LEU A 70 -7.12 9.15 4.05
N GLU A 71 -6.68 10.05 4.93
CA GLU A 71 -6.78 11.49 4.71
C GLU A 71 -5.93 11.95 3.53
N MET A 72 -4.68 11.47 3.42
CA MET A 72 -3.76 11.87 2.35
C MET A 72 -4.11 11.29 0.98
N ALA A 73 -4.74 10.12 0.94
CA ALA A 73 -5.13 9.45 -0.31
C ALA A 73 -6.57 9.75 -0.75
N GLU A 74 -7.29 10.64 -0.06
CA GLU A 74 -8.65 11.08 -0.39
C GLU A 74 -9.62 9.91 -0.73
N LYS A 75 -9.56 8.82 0.06
CA LYS A 75 -10.38 7.61 -0.10
C LYS A 75 -10.13 6.77 -1.38
N LYS A 76 -9.08 7.04 -2.15
CA LYS A 76 -8.64 6.19 -3.28
C LYS A 76 -7.77 5.02 -2.81
N VAL A 77 -8.20 4.35 -1.74
CA VAL A 77 -7.42 3.30 -1.07
C VAL A 77 -8.07 1.94 -1.29
N VAL A 78 -7.27 0.97 -1.71
CA VAL A 78 -7.63 -0.44 -1.74
C VAL A 78 -6.70 -1.19 -0.78
N PHE A 79 -7.30 -1.82 0.22
CA PHE A 79 -6.53 -2.61 1.17
C PHE A 79 -6.35 -4.04 0.68
N TYR A 80 -5.17 -4.61 0.93
CA TYR A 80 -4.86 -6.00 0.60
C TYR A 80 -4.18 -6.71 1.80
N GLY A 81 -4.36 -8.03 1.85
CA GLY A 81 -3.88 -8.90 2.93
C GLY A 81 -5.00 -9.67 3.61
N ILE A 82 -4.72 -10.88 4.10
CA ILE A 82 -5.72 -11.80 4.65
C ILE A 82 -6.45 -11.24 5.89
N SER A 83 -5.76 -10.45 6.72
CA SER A 83 -6.31 -9.92 7.97
C SER A 83 -7.25 -8.73 7.79
N ILE A 84 -7.39 -8.18 6.57
CA ILE A 84 -8.26 -7.02 6.32
C ILE A 84 -9.75 -7.40 6.33
N ALA A 85 -10.11 -8.68 6.21
CA ALA A 85 -11.51 -9.08 6.04
C ALA A 85 -12.42 -8.54 7.16
N GLY A 86 -11.96 -8.56 8.42
CA GLY A 86 -12.71 -7.99 9.56
C GLY A 86 -12.73 -6.46 9.55
N VAL A 87 -11.60 -5.81 9.30
CA VAL A 87 -11.48 -4.34 9.31
C VAL A 87 -12.26 -3.72 8.14
N ALA A 88 -12.16 -4.29 6.94
CA ALA A 88 -12.90 -3.84 5.78
C ALA A 88 -14.42 -3.94 5.97
N GLN A 89 -14.89 -4.98 6.66
CA GLN A 89 -16.31 -5.15 6.96
C GLN A 89 -16.80 -4.14 8.02
N LEU A 90 -15.97 -3.80 9.01
CA LEU A 90 -16.31 -2.83 10.06
C LEU A 90 -16.28 -1.38 9.56
N PHE A 91 -15.37 -1.05 8.63
CA PHE A 91 -15.14 0.33 8.17
C PHE A 91 -15.56 0.57 6.72
N ASN A 92 -16.22 -0.40 6.09
CA ASN A 92 -16.70 -0.35 4.71
C ASN A 92 -15.61 0.00 3.67
N PHE A 93 -14.40 -0.54 3.86
CA PHE A 93 -13.26 -0.29 2.97
C PHE A 93 -13.25 -1.22 1.76
N ASN A 94 -12.74 -0.72 0.62
CA ASN A 94 -12.48 -1.52 -0.57
C ASN A 94 -11.34 -2.50 -0.29
N ARG A 95 -11.61 -3.82 -0.38
CA ARG A 95 -10.62 -4.89 -0.16
C ARG A 95 -10.39 -5.71 -1.44
N PHE A 96 -9.15 -6.15 -1.63
CA PHE A 96 -8.82 -7.17 -2.63
C PHE A 96 -8.34 -8.45 -1.93
N CYS A 97 -9.16 -9.51 -1.99
CA CYS A 97 -8.79 -10.86 -1.54
C CYS A 97 -9.39 -11.91 -2.49
N PRO A 98 -8.61 -12.44 -3.45
CA PRO A 98 -9.14 -13.30 -4.52
C PRO A 98 -9.55 -14.71 -4.07
N ARG A 99 -9.29 -15.12 -2.82
CA ARG A 99 -9.69 -16.44 -2.26
C ARG A 99 -10.63 -16.37 -1.05
N SER A 100 -11.12 -15.20 -0.69
CA SER A 100 -12.08 -15.07 0.41
C SER A 100 -13.50 -15.28 -0.14
N THR A 101 -13.81 -16.54 -0.44
CA THR A 101 -15.20 -17.03 -0.61
C THR A 101 -15.62 -17.71 0.68
#